data_AF-A0A853BCQ1-F1
#
_entry.id   AF-A0A853BCQ1-F1
#
_cell.length_a   1.000
_cell.length_b   1.000
_cell.length_c   1.000
_cell.angle_alpha   90.00
_cell.angle_beta   90.00
_cell.angle_gamma   90.00
#
_symmetry.space_group_name_H-M   'P 1'
#
loop_
_entity.id
_entity.type
_entity.pdbx_description
1 polymer ?
#
loop_
_entity_poly.entity_id
_entity_poly.type
_entity_poly.pdbx_seq_one_letter_code
_entity_poly.pdbx_strand_id
1 'polypeptide(L)'
;MVEQQLRIRRYTAYGLLAVCLMTIVLVWSGVDFALRPLAVLLFVLTAPGWALISYVNVRHLSVTWVSAVGISLSVTLIVAQVLVLTHTWYPEVAIVVLAFVTAIPLAHHVVRSRPGEVR
;
A
#
# COMPACT_ATOMS: atom_id res chain seq x y z
N MET A 1 19.58 16.51 -9.22
CA MET A 1 18.17 16.10 -9.44
C MET A 1 17.90 14.64 -9.07
N VAL A 2 18.78 13.68 -9.39
CA VAL A 2 18.57 12.24 -9.10
C VAL A 2 18.50 11.92 -7.60
N GLU A 3 19.33 12.56 -6.76
CA GLU A 3 19.30 12.36 -5.30
C GLU A 3 17.99 12.83 -4.63
N GLN A 4 17.40 13.94 -5.10
CA GLN A 4 16.10 14.40 -4.61
C GLN A 4 14.97 13.42 -4.94
N GLN A 5 15.00 12.83 -6.15
CA GLN A 5 14.02 11.82 -6.57
C GLN A 5 14.09 10.55 -5.70
N LEU A 6 15.29 10.12 -5.33
CA LEU A 6 15.48 8.99 -4.41
C LEU A 6 14.97 9.29 -2.99
N ARG A 7 15.17 10.52 -2.51
CA ARG A 7 14.67 10.95 -1.19
C ARG A 7 13.14 10.98 -1.14
N ILE A 8 12.50 11.51 -2.17
CA ILE A 8 11.04 11.55 -2.30
C ILE A 8 10.46 10.13 -2.32
N ARG A 9 11.03 9.21 -3.12
CA ARG A 9 10.61 7.80 -3.15
C ARG A 9 10.68 7.10 -1.79
N ARG A 10 11.68 7.43 -0.97
CA ARG A 10 11.80 6.90 0.39
C ARG A 10 10.72 7.45 1.31
N TYR A 11 10.50 8.77 1.30
CA TYR A 11 9.43 9.38 2.10
C TYR A 11 8.05 8.85 1.72
N THR A 12 7.78 8.64 0.43
CA THR A 12 6.52 8.02 -0.01
C THR A 12 6.40 6.59 0.49
N ALA A 13 7.48 5.79 0.48
CA ALA A 13 7.45 4.42 1.00
C ALA A 13 7.16 4.38 2.51
N TYR A 14 7.79 5.26 3.30
CA TYR A 14 7.51 5.38 4.73
C TYR A 14 6.07 5.83 5.00
N GLY A 15 5.57 6.83 4.25
CA GLY A 15 4.20 7.31 4.38
C GLY A 15 3.18 6.23 4.07
N LEU A 16 3.38 5.47 2.99
CA LEU A 16 2.49 4.37 2.62
C LEU A 16 2.54 3.20 3.61
N LEU A 17 3.72 2.90 4.17
CA LEU A 17 3.86 1.88 5.21
C LEU A 17 3.11 2.31 6.48
N ALA A 18 3.20 3.58 6.87
CA ALA A 18 2.44 4.14 7.97
C ALA A 18 0.92 4.05 7.73
N VAL A 19 0.47 4.33 6.50
CA VAL A 19 -0.95 4.15 6.11
C VAL A 19 -1.37 2.68 6.24
N CYS A 20 -0.55 1.71 5.78
CA CYS A 20 -0.85 0.29 5.97
C CYS A 20 -1.01 -0.07 7.45
N LEU A 21 -0.05 0.31 8.30
CA LEU A 21 -0.09 0.01 9.73
C LEU A 21 -1.28 0.68 10.42
N MET A 22 -1.56 1.94 10.08
CA MET A 22 -2.70 2.67 10.62
C MET A 22 -4.03 1.99 10.22
N THR A 23 -4.16 1.54 8.97
CA THR A 23 -5.34 0.80 8.51
C THR A 23 -5.49 -0.53 9.26
N ILE A 24 -4.40 -1.28 9.49
CA ILE A 24 -4.43 -2.51 10.28
C ILE A 24 -4.95 -2.21 11.70
N VAL A 25 -4.37 -1.22 12.38
CA VAL A 25 -4.75 -0.86 13.77
C VAL A 25 -6.21 -0.42 13.83
N LEU A 26 -6.65 0.47 12.94
CA LEU A 26 -8.01 1.00 12.94
C LEU A 26 -9.04 -0.09 12.64
N VAL A 27 -8.80 -0.95 11.65
CA VAL A 27 -9.74 -2.03 11.30
C VAL A 27 -9.75 -3.11 12.38
N TRP A 28 -8.59 -3.49 12.93
CA TRP A 28 -8.49 -4.51 13.98
C TRP A 28 -9.11 -4.05 15.31
N SER A 29 -8.99 -2.76 15.64
CA SER A 29 -9.57 -2.23 16.88
C SER A 29 -11.09 -2.37 16.94
N GLY A 30 -11.76 -2.54 15.79
CA GLY A 30 -13.22 -2.67 15.71
C GLY A 30 -13.98 -1.41 16.15
N VAL A 31 -13.29 -0.32 16.51
CA VAL A 31 -13.91 0.90 16.98
C VAL A 31 -14.40 1.71 15.78
N ASP A 32 -15.63 2.21 15.86
CA ASP A 32 -16.23 3.06 14.84
C ASP A 32 -15.67 4.49 14.92
N PHE A 33 -14.40 4.62 14.54
CA PHE A 33 -13.77 5.91 14.32
C PHE A 33 -14.12 6.45 12.94
N ALA A 34 -14.52 7.72 12.86
CA ALA A 34 -14.74 8.43 11.59
C ALA A 34 -13.52 8.44 10.66
N LEU A 35 -12.31 8.24 11.23
CA LEU A 35 -11.05 8.15 10.49
C LEU A 35 -10.84 6.80 9.77
N ARG A 36 -11.51 5.73 10.21
CA ARG A 36 -11.39 4.38 9.62
C ARG A 36 -11.69 4.35 8.12
N PRO A 37 -12.83 4.87 7.62
CA PRO A 37 -13.11 4.85 6.19
C PRO A 37 -12.09 5.66 5.38
N LEU A 38 -11.60 6.79 5.91
CA LEU A 38 -10.57 7.60 5.23
C LEU A 38 -9.24 6.85 5.13
N ALA A 39 -8.81 6.17 6.20
CA ALA A 39 -7.59 5.38 6.20
C ALA A 39 -7.68 4.20 5.22
N VAL A 40 -8.81 3.48 5.23
CA VAL A 40 -9.07 2.38 4.30
C VAL A 40 -9.09 2.87 2.85
N LEU A 41 -9.74 4.01 2.58
CA LEU A 41 -9.81 4.59 1.24
C LEU A 41 -8.41 4.96 0.73
N LEU A 42 -7.62 5.66 1.55
CA LEU A 42 -6.24 6.01 1.21
C LEU A 42 -5.39 4.76 0.96
N PHE A 43 -5.53 3.74 1.81
CA PHE A 43 -4.85 2.47 1.64
C PHE A 43 -5.21 1.80 0.31
N VAL A 44 -6.51 1.59 0.05
CA VAL A 44 -7.04 0.91 -1.15
C VAL A 44 -6.65 1.64 -2.43
N LEU A 45 -6.57 2.97 -2.41
CA LEU A 45 -6.24 3.75 -3.61
C LEU A 45 -4.74 3.81 -3.89
N THR A 46 -3.87 3.59 -2.91
CA THR A 46 -2.45 3.91 -3.05
C THR A 46 -1.52 2.76 -2.71
N ALA A 47 -1.63 2.14 -1.54
CA ALA A 47 -0.56 1.32 -0.99
C ALA A 47 -0.28 0.02 -1.78
N PRO A 48 -1.28 -0.82 -2.14
CA PRO A 48 -1.05 -2.03 -2.93
C PRO A 48 -0.38 -1.76 -4.28
N GLY A 49 -0.85 -0.74 -4.99
CA GLY A 49 -0.29 -0.39 -6.29
C GLY A 49 1.13 0.17 -6.22
N TRP A 50 1.42 1.01 -5.24
CA TRP A 50 2.76 1.53 -5.01
C TRP A 50 3.75 0.46 -4.58
N ALA A 51 3.30 -0.54 -3.82
CA ALA A 51 4.09 -1.72 -3.47
C ALA A 51 4.60 -2.45 -4.71
N LEU A 52 3.74 -2.60 -5.73
CA LEU A 52 4.05 -3.33 -6.96
C LEU A 52 4.83 -2.49 -7.96
N ILE A 53 4.46 -1.22 -8.15
CA ILE A 53 5.09 -0.37 -9.17
C ILE A 53 6.54 -0.06 -8.87
N SER A 54 6.93 -0.17 -7.60
CA SER A 54 8.30 -0.02 -7.15
C SER A 54 9.26 -1.06 -7.77
N TYR A 55 8.74 -2.21 -8.24
CA TYR A 55 9.51 -3.23 -8.97
C TYR A 55 9.60 -2.93 -10.48
N VAL A 56 8.81 -2.00 -11.00
CA VAL A 56 8.80 -1.62 -12.41
C VAL A 56 9.53 -0.29 -12.58
N ASN A 57 10.52 -0.25 -13.47
CA ASN A 57 11.27 0.98 -13.71
C ASN A 57 10.52 1.92 -14.67
N VAL A 58 9.56 2.68 -14.14
CA VAL A 58 8.78 3.66 -14.91
C VAL A 58 9.52 5.00 -14.95
N ARG A 59 9.79 5.50 -16.15
CA ARG A 59 10.57 6.74 -16.37
C ARG A 59 9.77 8.03 -16.13
N HIS A 60 8.44 7.98 -16.31
CA HIS A 60 7.55 9.13 -16.19
C HIS A 60 6.73 9.10 -14.88
N LEU A 61 6.74 10.22 -14.16
CA LEU A 61 6.07 10.34 -12.86
C LEU A 61 4.55 10.14 -12.97
N SER A 62 3.90 10.76 -13.97
CA SER A 62 2.46 10.67 -14.17
C SER A 62 1.99 9.24 -14.43
N VAL A 63 2.74 8.50 -15.27
CA VAL A 63 2.45 7.09 -15.56
C VAL A 63 2.60 6.25 -14.29
N THR A 64 3.58 6.55 -13.45
CA THR A 64 3.77 5.86 -12.16
C THR A 64 2.55 6.05 -11.26
N TRP A 65 2.06 7.29 -11.10
CA TRP A 65 0.90 7.55 -10.25
C TRP A 65 -0.38 6.88 -10.76
N VAL A 66 -0.69 7.02 -12.05
CA VAL A 66 -1.90 6.46 -12.65
C VAL A 66 -1.87 4.92 -12.59
N SER A 67 -0.75 4.30 -12.93
CA SER A 67 -0.61 2.85 -12.87
C SER A 67 -0.67 2.33 -11.43
N ALA A 68 -0.10 3.04 -10.45
CA ALA A 68 -0.22 2.65 -9.04
C ALA A 68 -1.69 2.65 -8.60
N VAL A 69 -2.44 3.71 -8.86
CA VAL A 69 -3.86 3.78 -8.50
C VAL A 69 -4.66 2.69 -9.23
N GLY A 70 -4.42 2.50 -10.52
CA GLY A 70 -5.09 1.46 -11.32
C GLY A 70 -4.85 0.06 -10.77
N ILE A 71 -3.59 -0.31 -10.51
CA ILE A 71 -3.23 -1.62 -9.94
C ILE A 71 -3.89 -1.81 -8.56
N SER A 72 -3.88 -0.77 -7.73
CA SER A 72 -4.44 -0.82 -6.38
C SER A 72 -5.95 -1.11 -6.41
N LEU A 73 -6.67 -0.42 -7.29
CA LEU A 73 -8.09 -0.65 -7.54
C LEU A 73 -8.34 -2.06 -8.10
N SER A 74 -7.59 -2.48 -9.11
CA SER A 74 -7.74 -3.81 -9.71
C SER A 74 -7.57 -4.94 -8.68
N VAL A 75 -6.52 -4.87 -7.85
CA VAL A 75 -6.28 -5.87 -6.79
C VAL A 75 -7.45 -5.89 -5.80
N THR A 76 -7.93 -4.72 -5.38
CA THR A 76 -9.03 -4.63 -4.42
C THR A 76 -10.34 -5.17 -4.99
N LEU A 77 -10.64 -4.87 -6.26
CA LEU A 77 -11.83 -5.39 -6.95
C LEU A 77 -11.75 -6.91 -7.13
N ILE A 78 -10.59 -7.46 -7.46
CA ILE A 78 -10.40 -8.91 -7.55
C ILE A 78 -10.66 -9.57 -6.19
N VAL A 79 -10.09 -9.03 -5.10
CA VAL A 79 -10.33 -9.55 -3.75
C VAL A 79 -11.82 -9.47 -3.39
N ALA A 80 -12.47 -8.34 -3.65
CA ALA A 80 -13.90 -8.18 -3.42
C ALA A 80 -14.72 -9.21 -4.20
N GLN A 81 -14.39 -9.43 -5.48
CA GLN A 81 -15.06 -10.41 -6.32
C GLN A 81 -14.85 -11.85 -5.80
N VAL A 82 -13.66 -12.18 -5.34
CA VAL A 82 -13.37 -13.48 -4.71
C VAL A 82 -14.25 -13.69 -3.49
N LEU A 83 -14.34 -12.70 -2.58
CA LEU A 83 -15.17 -12.80 -1.37
C LEU A 83 -16.65 -13.03 -1.69
N VAL A 84 -17.15 -12.37 -2.74
CA VAL A 84 -18.53 -12.57 -3.23
C VAL A 84 -18.71 -13.99 -3.75
N LEU A 85 -17.78 -14.49 -4.56
CA LEU A 85 -17.87 -15.83 -5.16
C LEU A 85 -17.72 -16.95 -4.12
N THR A 86 -16.91 -16.74 -3.08
CA THR A 86 -16.71 -17.73 -2.00
C THR A 86 -17.78 -17.64 -0.92
N HIS A 87 -18.75 -16.72 -1.03
CA HIS A 87 -19.77 -16.42 -0.01
C HIS A 87 -19.19 -16.06 1.37
N THR A 88 -17.92 -15.67 1.43
CA THR A 88 -17.23 -15.28 2.67
C THR A 88 -17.12 -13.76 2.71
N TRP A 89 -18.21 -13.08 3.08
CA TRP A 89 -18.22 -11.62 3.15
C TRP A 89 -17.69 -11.10 4.50
N TYR A 90 -16.36 -11.10 4.64
CA TYR A 90 -15.64 -10.53 5.79
C TYR A 90 -14.65 -9.45 5.33
N PRO A 91 -15.15 -8.26 4.93
CA PRO A 91 -14.33 -7.21 4.34
C PRO A 91 -13.25 -6.66 5.28
N GLU A 92 -13.49 -6.67 6.59
CA GLU A 92 -12.53 -6.22 7.61
C GLU A 92 -11.29 -7.10 7.59
N VAL A 93 -11.48 -8.42 7.62
CA VAL A 93 -10.40 -9.40 7.58
C VAL A 93 -9.65 -9.31 6.26
N ALA A 94 -10.36 -9.18 5.14
CA ALA A 94 -9.76 -9.05 3.82
C ALA A 94 -8.86 -7.81 3.71
N ILE A 95 -9.30 -6.66 4.24
CA ILE A 95 -8.50 -5.43 4.25
C ILE A 95 -7.27 -5.60 5.13
N VAL A 96 -7.39 -6.19 6.31
CA VAL A 96 -6.24 -6.44 7.20
C VAL A 96 -5.22 -7.36 6.52
N VAL A 97 -5.68 -8.46 5.92
CA VAL A 97 -4.82 -9.40 5.17
C VAL A 97 -4.14 -8.68 4.01
N LEU A 98 -4.88 -7.92 3.22
CA LEU A 98 -4.32 -7.18 2.09
C LEU A 98 -3.31 -6.12 2.55
N ALA A 99 -3.57 -5.42 3.65
CA ALA A 99 -2.66 -4.46 4.25
C ALA A 99 -1.38 -5.12 4.77
N PHE A 100 -1.49 -6.29 5.38
CA PHE A 100 -0.34 -7.07 5.84
C PHE A 100 0.51 -7.55 4.66
N VAL A 101 -0.11 -8.14 3.64
CA VAL A 101 0.57 -8.57 2.40
C VAL A 101 1.24 -7.41 1.70
N THR A 102 0.62 -6.22 1.70
CA THR A 102 1.17 -5.00 1.11
C THR A 102 2.31 -4.42 1.95
N ALA A 103 2.24 -4.52 3.27
CA ALA A 103 3.29 -4.00 4.16
C ALA A 103 4.63 -4.74 3.97
N ILE A 104 4.62 -6.04 3.65
CA ILE A 104 5.83 -6.85 3.43
C ILE A 104 6.75 -6.27 2.34
N PRO A 105 6.30 -6.07 1.08
CA PRO A 105 7.12 -5.46 0.05
C PRO A 105 7.50 -4.02 0.42
N LEU A 106 6.60 -3.21 0.99
CA LEU A 106 7.01 -1.85 1.42
C LEU A 106 8.13 -1.88 2.46
N ALA A 107 8.06 -2.77 3.45
CA ALA A 107 9.10 -2.95 4.45
C ALA A 107 10.41 -3.41 3.79
N HIS A 108 10.34 -4.37 2.86
CA HIS A 108 11.51 -4.82 2.08
C HIS A 108 12.16 -3.66 1.31
N HIS A 109 11.36 -2.77 0.70
CA HIS A 109 11.84 -1.59 -0.02
C HIS A 109 12.50 -0.57 0.92
N VAL A 110 11.91 -0.35 2.09
CA VAL A 110 12.48 0.53 3.14
C VAL A 110 13.82 -0.02 3.66
N VAL A 111 13.91 -1.34 3.91
CA VAL A 111 15.13 -1.99 4.39
C VAL A 111 16.22 -1.95 3.32
N ARG A 112 15.92 -2.32 2.08
CA ARG A 112 16.89 -2.31 0.96
C ARG A 112 17.40 -0.91 0.63
N SER A 113 16.62 0.13 0.91
CA SER A 113 17.01 1.51 0.66
C SER A 113 17.84 2.14 1.79
N ARG A 114 18.10 1.44 2.90
CA ARG A 114 19.15 1.85 3.83
C ARG A 114 20.50 1.66 3.15
N PRO A 115 21.35 2.71 3.03
CA PRO A 115 22.73 2.51 2.64
C PRO A 115 23.34 1.59 3.68
N GLY A 116 23.89 0.46 3.24
CA GLY A 116 24.92 -0.20 4.02
C GLY A 116 25.93 0.88 4.39
N GLU A 117 26.13 1.02 5.69
CA GLU A 117 27.36 1.50 6.28
C GLU A 117 28.52 0.95 5.43
N VAL A 118 29.10 1.81 4.60
CA VAL A 118 30.38 1.52 3.98
C VAL A 118 31.35 1.47 5.14
N ARG A 119 31.70 0.26 5.57
CA ARG A 119 32.97 -0.01 6.23
C ARG A 119 33.92 -0.56 5.18
#